data_AF-A0A5Q4F1L3-F1
#
_entry.id   AF-A0A5Q4F1L3-F1
#
_cell.length_a   1.000
_cell.length_b   1.000
_cell.length_c   1.000
_cell.angle_alpha   90.00
_cell.angle_beta   90.00
_cell.angle_gamma   90.00
#
_symmetry.space_group_name_H-M   'P 1'
#
loop_
_entity.id
_entity.type
_entity.pdbx_description
1 polymer ?
#
loop_
_entity_poly.entity_id
_entity_poly.type
_entity_poly.pdbx_seq_one_letter_code
_entity_poly.pdbx_strand_id
1 'polypeptide(L)'
;MAATIEPGPEQGQQTVSRPGARICARQGMPCHGRLVRKDSMGYEELAEVLSRAGTEAEMAELHGSLCARLSLCGETALAGWLSEALAGVDADGAAWADARRELAAVHQATWATLVEGDMALALLLPTDSAPLEARVGALALWSQGFLHGLASCGVPAPEQLRAAHGAAHAAEFMEDLVEISRAGFEADADEVQQESAEAAYAELVEFLRAGVLISFEELEALRAAVTPERPAPSP
;
A
#
# COMPACT_ATOMS: atom_id res chain seq x y z
N MET A 1 -37.74 32.54 -47.06
CA MET A 1 -36.85 31.39 -46.78
C MET A 1 -36.71 31.30 -45.28
N ALA A 2 -37.43 30.37 -44.65
CA ALA A 2 -37.39 30.12 -43.21
C ALA A 2 -37.03 28.65 -42.99
N ALA A 3 -36.17 28.41 -42.00
CA ALA A 3 -35.51 27.17 -41.69
C ALA A 3 -36.42 26.15 -41.00
N THR A 4 -36.08 24.86 -41.11
CA THR A 4 -36.39 23.85 -40.10
C THR A 4 -35.26 22.82 -40.11
N ILE A 5 -34.49 22.77 -39.01
CA ILE A 5 -33.53 21.71 -38.71
C ILE A 5 -34.07 21.01 -37.47
N GLU A 6 -34.35 19.72 -37.58
CA GLU A 6 -34.78 18.90 -36.45
C GLU A 6 -33.57 18.41 -35.62
N PRO A 7 -33.69 18.32 -34.28
CA PRO A 7 -32.64 17.76 -33.45
C PRO A 7 -32.69 16.22 -33.44
N GLY A 8 -31.53 15.59 -33.58
CA GLY A 8 -31.35 14.14 -33.41
C GLY A 8 -31.42 13.70 -31.94
N PRO A 9 -31.56 12.39 -31.68
CA PRO A 9 -31.85 11.87 -30.34
C PRO A 9 -30.65 12.01 -29.40
N GLU A 10 -30.92 12.52 -28.19
CA GLU A 10 -29.98 12.58 -27.07
C GLU A 10 -29.53 11.17 -26.69
N GLN A 11 -28.21 10.91 -26.80
CA GLN A 11 -27.62 9.71 -26.23
C GLN A 11 -27.57 9.86 -24.71
N GLY A 12 -28.25 8.95 -24.02
CA GLY A 12 -28.33 8.89 -22.57
C GLY A 12 -26.96 8.85 -21.92
N GLN A 13 -26.80 9.67 -20.89
CA GLN A 13 -25.63 9.70 -20.02
C GLN A 13 -25.37 8.30 -19.45
N GLN A 14 -24.31 7.64 -19.94
CA GLN A 14 -23.71 6.50 -19.25
C GLN A 14 -23.12 7.02 -17.94
N THR A 15 -23.76 6.66 -16.84
CA THR A 15 -23.20 6.83 -15.50
C THR A 15 -21.97 5.95 -15.39
N VAL A 16 -20.78 6.55 -15.48
CA VAL A 16 -19.51 5.89 -15.16
C VAL A 16 -19.56 5.55 -13.67
N SER A 17 -19.84 4.29 -13.34
CA SER A 17 -19.80 3.82 -11.96
C SER A 17 -18.36 3.82 -11.46
N ARG A 18 -18.10 4.55 -10.37
CA ARG A 18 -16.82 4.54 -9.65
C ARG A 18 -16.45 3.11 -9.22
N PRO A 19 -15.22 2.62 -9.49
CA PRO A 19 -14.78 1.27 -9.11
C PRO A 19 -14.99 0.94 -7.62
N GLY A 20 -14.66 1.88 -6.72
CA GLY A 20 -14.78 1.69 -5.27
C GLY A 20 -16.21 1.45 -4.74
N ALA A 21 -17.24 1.93 -5.44
CA ALA A 21 -18.63 1.71 -5.04
C ALA A 21 -19.09 0.25 -5.24
N ARG A 22 -18.42 -0.52 -6.12
CA ARG A 22 -18.77 -1.92 -6.42
C ARG A 22 -18.20 -2.91 -5.41
N ILE A 23 -17.07 -2.58 -4.78
CA ILE A 23 -16.39 -3.45 -3.80
C ILE A 23 -17.22 -3.53 -2.51
N CYS A 24 -17.73 -2.40 -2.02
CA CYS A 24 -18.53 -2.33 -0.79
C CYS A 24 -19.88 -3.07 -0.94
N ALA A 25 -20.49 -3.03 -2.12
CA ALA A 25 -21.80 -3.65 -2.37
C ALA A 25 -21.75 -5.18 -2.61
N ARG A 26 -20.62 -5.72 -3.11
CA ARG A 26 -20.49 -7.15 -3.45
C ARG A 26 -20.25 -8.07 -2.26
N GLN A 27 -19.71 -7.57 -1.15
CA GLN A 27 -19.24 -8.42 -0.05
C GLN A 27 -20.26 -8.64 1.08
N GLY A 28 -21.47 -8.07 1.02
CA GLY A 28 -22.49 -8.24 2.07
C GLY A 28 -21.98 -7.87 3.47
N MET A 29 -21.01 -6.96 3.53
CA MET A 29 -20.43 -6.49 4.78
C MET A 29 -21.28 -5.33 5.30
N PRO A 30 -21.72 -5.33 6.57
CA PRO A 30 -22.29 -4.13 7.14
C PRO A 30 -21.22 -3.04 7.02
N CYS A 31 -21.59 -1.91 6.41
CA CYS A 31 -20.80 -0.68 6.40
C CYS A 31 -20.55 -0.25 7.85
N HIS A 32 -19.61 -0.90 8.54
CA HIS A 32 -19.13 -0.44 9.83
C HIS A 32 -18.26 0.77 9.54
N GLY A 33 -18.94 1.89 9.39
CA GLY A 33 -18.32 3.19 9.51
C GLY A 33 -17.55 3.24 10.82
N ARG A 34 -16.25 3.54 10.67
CA ARG A 34 -15.48 4.42 11.53
C ARG A 34 -15.22 3.91 12.95
N LEU A 35 -14.06 3.28 13.09
CA LEU A 35 -13.03 3.76 14.03
C LEU A 35 -11.64 3.63 13.37
N VAL A 36 -11.39 4.35 12.26
CA VAL A 36 -10.01 4.80 12.05
C VAL A 36 -9.73 5.69 13.26
N ARG A 37 -8.81 5.26 14.13
CA ARG A 37 -8.42 6.11 15.27
C ARG A 37 -8.09 7.49 14.69
N LYS A 38 -8.74 8.51 15.22
CA LYS A 38 -8.55 9.90 14.80
C LYS A 38 -7.09 10.36 14.98
N ASP A 39 -6.32 9.60 15.77
CA ASP A 39 -4.91 9.76 16.04
C ASP A 39 -4.21 8.43 15.65
N SER A 40 -4.01 8.19 14.35
CA SER A 40 -3.14 7.10 13.90
C SER A 40 -1.70 7.48 14.21
N MET A 41 -0.96 6.58 14.88
CA MET A 41 0.43 6.81 15.24
C MET A 41 1.29 7.11 14.01
N GLY A 42 2.25 8.02 14.18
CA GLY A 42 3.23 8.37 13.15
C GLY A 42 4.32 7.29 12.98
N TYR A 43 5.18 7.48 11.98
CA TYR A 43 6.29 6.57 11.71
C TYR A 43 7.20 6.36 12.93
N GLU A 44 7.63 7.46 13.55
CA GLU A 44 8.59 7.44 14.65
C GLU A 44 8.00 6.72 15.88
N GLU A 45 6.74 6.97 16.19
CA GLU A 45 6.06 6.35 17.33
C GLU A 45 5.87 4.84 17.11
N LEU A 46 5.57 4.42 15.88
CA LEU A 46 5.47 3.01 15.50
C LEU A 46 6.84 2.33 15.54
N ALA A 47 7.90 2.98 15.04
CA ALA A 47 9.26 2.48 15.12
C ALA A 47 9.69 2.28 16.59
N GLU A 48 9.32 3.18 17.50
CA GLU A 48 9.56 2.99 18.93
C GLU A 48 8.77 1.82 19.53
N VAL A 49 7.51 1.62 19.11
CA VAL A 49 6.70 0.46 19.54
C VAL A 49 7.39 -0.84 19.15
N LEU A 50 7.89 -0.92 17.90
CA LEU A 50 8.63 -2.06 17.38
C LEU A 50 9.93 -2.28 18.14
N SER A 51 10.72 -1.23 18.35
CA SER A 51 11.96 -1.29 19.11
C SER A 51 11.75 -1.79 20.55
N ARG A 52 10.71 -1.31 21.24
CA ARG A 52 10.36 -1.79 22.60
C ARG A 52 9.91 -3.24 22.63
N ALA A 53 9.26 -3.71 21.57
CA ALA A 53 8.92 -5.12 21.43
C ALA A 53 10.17 -5.98 21.12
N GLY A 54 11.28 -5.39 20.71
CA GLY A 54 12.52 -6.12 20.40
C GLY A 54 12.50 -6.79 19.03
N THR A 55 11.75 -6.25 18.07
CA THR A 55 11.83 -6.69 16.68
C THR A 55 13.07 -6.11 15.99
N GLU A 56 13.60 -6.84 15.01
CA GLU A 56 14.64 -6.36 14.09
C GLU A 56 14.05 -5.68 12.85
N ALA A 57 12.73 -5.76 12.67
CA ALA A 57 12.05 -5.23 11.49
C ALA A 57 11.90 -3.70 11.55
N GLU A 58 12.14 -3.06 10.41
CA GLU A 58 11.98 -1.62 10.24
C GLU A 58 10.54 -1.28 9.79
N MET A 59 9.95 -0.22 10.35
CA MET A 59 8.56 0.13 10.07
C MET A 59 8.32 0.44 8.58
N ALA A 60 9.31 1.04 7.90
CA ALA A 60 9.22 1.33 6.48
C ALA A 60 9.10 0.04 5.65
N GLU A 61 9.97 -0.94 5.92
CA GLU A 61 9.94 -2.26 5.27
C GLU A 61 8.62 -3.00 5.54
N LEU A 62 8.18 -3.04 6.80
CA LEU A 62 6.93 -3.68 7.17
C LEU A 62 5.72 -3.06 6.46
N HIS A 63 5.69 -1.72 6.33
CA HIS A 63 4.62 -1.04 5.63
C HIS A 63 4.64 -1.32 4.11
N GLY A 64 5.82 -1.39 3.50
CA GLY A 64 5.96 -1.83 2.10
C GLY A 64 5.39 -3.22 1.88
N SER A 65 5.80 -4.18 2.73
CA SER A 65 5.30 -5.57 2.71
C SER A 65 3.78 -5.63 2.88
N LEU A 66 3.23 -4.83 3.79
CA LEU A 66 1.79 -4.72 3.99
C LEU A 66 1.07 -4.23 2.72
N CYS A 67 1.54 -3.13 2.11
CA CYS A 67 0.93 -2.56 0.91
C CYS A 67 0.87 -3.58 -0.24
N ALA A 68 1.96 -4.31 -0.47
CA ALA A 68 2.02 -5.35 -1.49
C ALA A 68 1.06 -6.52 -1.18
N ARG A 69 1.08 -7.02 0.06
CA ARG A 69 0.21 -8.13 0.48
C ARG A 69 -1.27 -7.74 0.43
N LEU A 70 -1.64 -6.51 0.80
CA LEU A 70 -3.01 -6.03 0.67
C LEU A 70 -3.43 -5.87 -0.80
N SER A 71 -2.49 -5.47 -1.67
CA SER A 71 -2.74 -5.36 -3.10
C SER A 71 -2.95 -6.72 -3.77
N LEU A 72 -2.28 -7.79 -3.31
CA LEU A 72 -2.38 -9.10 -3.96
C LEU A 72 -3.24 -10.12 -3.19
N CYS A 73 -3.07 -10.25 -1.88
CA CYS A 73 -3.78 -11.20 -1.02
C CYS A 73 -5.00 -10.60 -0.30
N GLY A 74 -5.20 -9.29 -0.38
CA GLY A 74 -6.33 -8.59 0.26
C GLY A 74 -6.27 -8.61 1.79
N GLU A 75 -7.42 -8.32 2.42
CA GLU A 75 -7.55 -8.17 3.88
C GLU A 75 -7.10 -9.40 4.69
N THR A 76 -7.08 -10.59 4.08
CA THR A 76 -6.62 -11.83 4.73
C THR A 76 -5.12 -11.87 5.01
N ALA A 77 -4.35 -10.91 4.45
CA ALA A 77 -2.91 -10.81 4.66
C ALA A 77 -2.49 -10.58 6.12
N LEU A 78 -3.37 -10.05 6.98
CA LEU A 78 -3.06 -9.62 8.35
C LEU A 78 -2.31 -10.68 9.15
N ALA A 79 -2.81 -11.92 9.18
CA ALA A 79 -2.26 -12.96 10.05
C ALA A 79 -0.82 -13.33 9.69
N GLY A 80 -0.56 -13.52 8.38
CA GLY A 80 0.78 -13.83 7.88
C GLY A 80 1.75 -12.66 8.07
N TRP A 81 1.28 -11.44 7.79
CA TRP A 81 2.09 -10.23 7.96
C TRP A 81 2.45 -9.96 9.43
N LEU A 82 1.51 -10.09 10.38
CA LEU A 82 1.80 -9.96 11.82
C LEU A 82 2.75 -11.05 12.32
N SER A 83 2.59 -12.29 11.82
CA SER A 83 3.47 -13.41 12.20
C SER A 83 4.91 -13.14 11.77
N GLU A 84 5.10 -12.49 10.62
CA GLU A 84 6.42 -12.11 10.12
C GLU A 84 6.99 -10.90 10.87
N ALA A 85 6.19 -9.84 11.05
CA ALA A 85 6.61 -8.60 11.70
C ALA A 85 7.08 -8.79 13.16
N LEU A 86 6.53 -9.80 13.84
CA LEU A 86 6.83 -10.14 15.24
C LEU A 86 7.56 -11.48 15.37
N ALA A 87 8.14 -11.98 14.28
CA ALA A 87 8.93 -13.20 14.32
C ALA A 87 10.11 -13.04 15.28
N GLY A 88 10.33 -14.03 16.15
CA GLY A 88 11.42 -14.01 17.13
C GLY A 88 11.17 -13.15 18.37
N VAL A 89 10.05 -12.42 18.44
CA VAL A 89 9.66 -11.66 19.63
C VAL A 89 8.92 -12.56 20.63
N ASP A 90 9.21 -12.41 21.92
CA ASP A 90 8.50 -13.10 22.99
C ASP A 90 7.04 -12.65 23.08
N ALA A 91 6.12 -13.57 22.83
CA ALA A 91 4.69 -13.32 22.76
C ALA A 91 4.00 -13.10 24.12
N ASP A 92 4.71 -13.30 25.23
CA ASP A 92 4.14 -13.22 26.59
C ASP A 92 4.28 -11.82 27.22
N GLY A 93 4.92 -10.87 26.53
CA GLY A 93 5.17 -9.52 27.02
C GLY A 93 4.11 -8.47 26.65
N ALA A 94 3.92 -7.47 27.53
CA ALA A 94 3.06 -6.32 27.24
C ALA A 94 3.50 -5.56 25.98
N ALA A 95 4.81 -5.46 25.73
CA ALA A 95 5.37 -4.80 24.55
C ALA A 95 4.98 -5.52 23.24
N TRP A 96 4.97 -6.85 23.22
CA TRP A 96 4.49 -7.62 22.06
C TRP A 96 3.00 -7.39 21.82
N ALA A 97 2.19 -7.40 22.89
CA ALA A 97 0.76 -7.16 22.78
C ALA A 97 0.44 -5.74 22.26
N ASP A 98 1.24 -4.75 22.67
CA ASP A 98 1.18 -3.38 22.15
C ASP A 98 1.55 -3.33 20.68
N ALA A 99 2.71 -3.87 20.29
CA ALA A 99 3.15 -3.90 18.90
C ALA A 99 2.15 -4.59 17.98
N ARG A 100 1.64 -5.77 18.38
CA ARG A 100 0.61 -6.48 17.62
C ARG A 100 -0.65 -5.64 17.42
N ARG A 101 -1.09 -4.91 18.46
CA ARG A 101 -2.28 -4.07 18.38
C ARG A 101 -2.07 -2.89 17.43
N GLU A 102 -0.94 -2.20 17.53
CA GLU A 102 -0.68 -1.03 16.69
C GLU A 102 -0.43 -1.44 15.23
N LEU A 103 0.28 -2.55 14.97
CA LEU A 103 0.41 -3.11 13.62
C LEU A 103 -0.94 -3.51 13.03
N ALA A 104 -1.84 -4.11 13.82
CA ALA A 104 -3.19 -4.42 13.35
C ALA A 104 -3.99 -3.14 13.00
N ALA A 105 -3.77 -2.04 13.72
CA ALA A 105 -4.35 -0.75 13.39
C ALA A 105 -3.78 -0.17 12.09
N VAL A 106 -2.46 -0.30 11.87
CA VAL A 106 -1.81 0.07 10.59
C VAL A 106 -2.43 -0.71 9.44
N HIS A 107 -2.56 -2.03 9.54
CA HIS A 107 -3.23 -2.85 8.52
C HIS A 107 -4.64 -2.33 8.19
N GLN A 108 -5.47 -2.09 9.21
CA GLN A 108 -6.84 -1.60 9.01
C GLN A 108 -6.87 -0.23 8.33
N ALA A 109 -5.98 0.68 8.74
CA ALA A 109 -5.88 2.02 8.14
C ALA A 109 -5.42 1.94 6.68
N THR A 110 -4.35 1.19 6.38
CA THR A 110 -3.84 1.01 5.02
C THR A 110 -4.90 0.37 4.13
N TRP A 111 -5.57 -0.70 4.59
CA TRP A 111 -6.66 -1.32 3.83
C TRP A 111 -7.80 -0.35 3.52
N ALA A 112 -8.25 0.42 4.51
CA ALA A 112 -9.30 1.42 4.30
C ALA A 112 -8.91 2.44 3.23
N THR A 113 -7.68 2.98 3.27
CA THR A 113 -7.21 3.96 2.28
C THR A 113 -7.13 3.38 0.86
N LEU A 114 -6.70 2.12 0.71
CA LEU A 114 -6.62 1.44 -0.59
C LEU A 114 -8.00 1.18 -1.18
N VAL A 115 -8.99 0.80 -0.36
CA VAL A 115 -10.36 0.53 -0.81
C VAL A 115 -11.14 1.81 -1.13
N GLU A 116 -10.91 2.90 -0.39
CA GLU A 116 -11.58 4.19 -0.62
C GLU A 116 -11.17 4.83 -1.95
N GLY A 117 -9.93 4.62 -2.42
CA GLY A 117 -9.48 5.03 -3.76
C GLY A 117 -9.29 6.54 -3.97
N ASP A 118 -9.53 7.38 -2.96
CA ASP A 118 -9.42 8.85 -3.04
C ASP A 118 -7.96 9.36 -2.92
N MET A 119 -6.97 8.62 -3.44
CA MET A 119 -5.54 8.94 -3.34
C MET A 119 -5.04 9.15 -1.90
N ALA A 120 -5.75 8.60 -0.91
CA ALA A 120 -5.58 8.88 0.52
C ALA A 120 -4.46 8.06 1.21
N LEU A 121 -3.84 7.12 0.49
CA LEU A 121 -2.74 6.32 1.04
C LEU A 121 -1.57 7.23 1.42
N ALA A 122 -1.15 7.21 2.68
CA ALA A 122 0.10 7.79 3.14
C ALA A 122 1.13 6.68 3.39
N LEU A 123 2.35 6.86 2.89
CA LEU A 123 3.44 5.92 3.17
C LEU A 123 3.99 6.18 4.58
N LEU A 124 4.16 5.14 5.38
CA LEU A 124 4.87 5.21 6.66
C LEU A 124 6.38 5.30 6.39
N LEU A 125 6.88 6.53 6.34
CA LEU A 125 8.28 6.90 6.17
C LEU A 125 8.64 7.94 7.25
N PRO A 126 9.93 8.12 7.57
CA PRO A 126 10.37 9.17 8.49
C PRO A 126 9.91 10.55 8.03
N THR A 127 9.58 11.41 8.98
CA THR A 127 9.17 12.80 8.72
C THR A 127 10.31 13.64 8.13
N ASP A 128 9.97 14.81 7.59
CA ASP A 128 10.92 15.81 7.06
C ASP A 128 11.92 16.34 8.10
N SER A 129 11.65 16.12 9.39
CA SER A 129 12.58 16.40 10.49
C SER A 129 13.81 15.47 10.51
N ALA A 130 13.71 14.29 9.88
CA ALA A 130 14.81 13.34 9.79
C ALA A 130 15.79 13.71 8.65
N PRO A 131 17.10 13.43 8.80
CA PRO A 131 18.08 13.64 7.74
C PRO A 131 17.66 12.95 6.43
N LEU A 132 17.93 13.59 5.29
CA LEU A 132 17.60 13.04 3.96
C LEU A 132 18.18 11.64 3.76
N GLU A 133 19.41 11.38 4.24
CA GLU A 133 20.03 10.06 4.23
C GLU A 133 19.15 8.98 4.88
N ALA A 134 18.62 9.25 6.08
CA ALA A 134 17.76 8.31 6.80
C ALA A 134 16.42 8.10 6.06
N ARG A 135 15.87 9.16 5.47
CA ARG A 135 14.64 9.11 4.65
C ARG A 135 14.83 8.29 3.37
N VAL A 136 15.96 8.46 2.68
CA VAL A 136 16.34 7.67 1.48
C VAL A 136 16.54 6.20 1.85
N GLY A 137 17.23 5.91 2.97
CA GLY A 137 17.39 4.55 3.47
C GLY A 137 16.05 3.88 3.79
N ALA A 138 15.14 4.60 4.45
CA ALA A 138 13.79 4.11 4.72
C ALA A 138 12.98 3.87 3.44
N LEU A 139 13.14 4.71 2.41
CA LEU A 139 12.49 4.52 1.10
C LEU A 139 12.99 3.25 0.39
N ALA A 140 14.30 2.99 0.45
CA ALA A 140 14.89 1.77 -0.07
C ALA A 140 14.35 0.52 0.67
N LEU A 141 14.31 0.56 2.00
CA LEU A 141 13.73 -0.49 2.84
C LEU A 141 12.24 -0.71 2.56
N TRP A 142 11.46 0.37 2.40
CA TRP A 142 10.06 0.29 2.02
C TRP A 142 9.89 -0.45 0.68
N SER A 143 10.77 -0.15 -0.28
CA SER A 143 10.76 -0.78 -1.61
C SER A 143 11.09 -2.27 -1.52
N GLN A 144 12.10 -2.65 -0.71
CA GLN A 144 12.43 -4.05 -0.41
C GLN A 144 11.25 -4.78 0.22
N GLY A 145 10.60 -4.14 1.19
CA GLY A 145 9.40 -4.66 1.85
C GLY A 145 8.28 -4.95 0.85
N PHE A 146 7.99 -4.02 -0.06
CA PHE A 146 6.95 -4.22 -1.08
C PHE A 146 7.26 -5.42 -1.98
N LEU A 147 8.49 -5.53 -2.48
CA LEU A 147 8.94 -6.68 -3.28
C LEU A 147 8.79 -8.00 -2.51
N HIS A 148 9.21 -8.01 -1.25
CA HIS A 148 9.08 -9.18 -0.36
C HIS A 148 7.62 -9.56 -0.08
N GLY A 149 6.73 -8.57 0.08
CA GLY A 149 5.30 -8.78 0.27
C GLY A 149 4.64 -9.47 -0.93
N LEU A 150 5.00 -9.08 -2.16
CA LEU A 150 4.55 -9.76 -3.38
C LEU A 150 5.08 -11.19 -3.44
N ALA A 151 6.37 -11.39 -3.16
CA ALA A 151 6.99 -12.72 -3.15
C ALA A 151 6.31 -13.66 -2.15
N SER A 152 5.99 -13.15 -0.96
CA SER A 152 5.28 -13.88 0.10
C SER A 152 3.83 -14.24 -0.27
N CYS A 153 3.24 -13.52 -1.22
CA CYS A 153 1.92 -13.83 -1.80
C CYS A 153 2.01 -14.70 -3.07
N GLY A 154 3.20 -15.25 -3.39
CA GLY A 154 3.40 -16.18 -4.50
C GLY A 154 3.80 -15.52 -5.83
N VAL A 155 4.14 -14.24 -5.82
CA VAL A 155 4.64 -13.49 -6.99
C VAL A 155 6.07 -13.01 -6.72
N PRO A 156 7.08 -13.90 -6.78
CA PRO A 156 8.48 -13.52 -6.57
C PRO A 156 9.10 -12.67 -7.67
N ALA A 157 8.51 -12.58 -8.87
CA ALA A 157 9.15 -11.90 -10.00
C ALA A 157 8.18 -11.12 -10.91
N PRO A 158 8.61 -9.99 -11.53
CA PRO A 158 7.76 -9.15 -12.39
C PRO A 158 7.17 -9.90 -13.59
N GLU A 159 7.86 -10.90 -14.14
CA GLU A 159 7.42 -11.68 -15.29
C GLU A 159 6.12 -12.45 -15.01
N GLN A 160 5.87 -12.83 -13.75
CA GLN A 160 4.64 -13.50 -13.37
C GLN A 160 3.44 -12.55 -13.39
N LEU A 161 3.65 -11.26 -13.06
CA LEU A 161 2.63 -10.22 -13.22
C LEU A 161 2.38 -9.93 -14.70
N ARG A 162 3.42 -9.85 -15.52
CA ARG A 162 3.25 -9.64 -16.98
C ARG A 162 2.46 -10.74 -17.67
N ALA A 163 2.58 -11.97 -17.18
CA ALA A 163 1.78 -13.09 -17.67
C ALA A 163 0.29 -12.97 -17.28
N ALA A 164 -0.04 -12.21 -16.24
CA ALA A 164 -1.41 -11.90 -15.86
C ALA A 164 -1.96 -10.73 -16.70
N HIS A 165 -3.12 -10.92 -17.32
CA HIS A 165 -3.77 -9.86 -18.07
C HIS A 165 -4.16 -8.69 -17.15
N GLY A 166 -3.67 -7.49 -17.48
CA GLY A 166 -4.03 -6.25 -16.79
C GLY A 166 -3.14 -5.86 -15.61
N ALA A 167 -1.96 -6.48 -15.45
CA ALA A 167 -0.99 -6.16 -14.39
C ALA A 167 0.34 -5.60 -14.95
N ALA A 168 0.29 -4.88 -16.07
CA ALA A 168 1.50 -4.39 -16.75
C ALA A 168 2.18 -3.28 -15.96
N HIS A 169 1.42 -2.31 -15.43
CA HIS A 169 1.99 -1.22 -14.66
C HIS A 169 2.47 -1.71 -13.28
N ALA A 170 1.78 -2.68 -12.68
CA ALA A 170 2.23 -3.35 -11.46
C ALA A 170 3.58 -4.07 -11.67
N ALA A 171 3.77 -4.69 -12.85
CA ALA A 171 5.04 -5.33 -13.19
C ALA A 171 6.17 -4.31 -13.42
N GLU A 172 5.91 -3.20 -14.13
CA GLU A 172 6.87 -2.10 -14.31
C GLU A 172 7.24 -1.46 -12.96
N PHE A 173 6.24 -1.17 -12.13
CA PHE A 173 6.47 -0.66 -10.78
C PHE A 173 7.36 -1.58 -9.95
N MET A 174 7.16 -2.90 -10.05
CA MET A 174 8.01 -3.88 -9.37
C MET A 174 9.48 -3.80 -9.84
N GLU A 175 9.73 -3.55 -11.12
CA GLU A 175 11.10 -3.37 -11.63
C GLU A 175 11.73 -2.07 -11.15
N ASP A 176 10.98 -0.97 -11.17
CA ASP A 176 11.46 0.30 -10.66
C ASP A 176 11.79 0.22 -9.16
N LEU A 177 10.98 -0.50 -8.37
CA LEU A 177 11.27 -0.77 -6.96
C LEU A 177 12.54 -1.58 -6.76
N VAL A 178 12.89 -2.48 -7.69
CA VAL A 178 14.17 -3.21 -7.64
C VAL A 178 15.34 -2.23 -7.77
N GLU A 179 15.25 -1.22 -8.63
CA GLU A 179 16.29 -0.19 -8.74
C GLU A 179 16.30 0.76 -7.53
N ILE A 180 15.13 1.23 -7.07
CA ILE A 180 15.01 2.10 -5.89
C ILE A 180 15.48 1.41 -4.62
N SER A 181 15.28 0.09 -4.48
CA SER A 181 15.75 -0.70 -3.34
C SER A 181 17.27 -0.69 -3.17
N ARG A 182 18.00 -0.34 -4.24
CA ARG A 182 19.47 -0.24 -4.27
C ARG A 182 19.96 1.21 -4.19
N ALA A 183 19.05 2.19 -4.12
CA ALA A 183 19.41 3.58 -4.01
C ALA A 183 20.16 3.85 -2.70
N GLY A 184 21.22 4.64 -2.78
CA GLY A 184 22.00 5.11 -1.65
C GLY A 184 22.09 6.64 -1.66
N PHE A 185 22.38 7.23 -0.51
CA PHE A 185 22.58 8.67 -0.37
C PHE A 185 24.07 9.02 -0.49
N GLU A 186 24.40 10.03 -1.28
CA GLU A 186 25.77 10.58 -1.40
C GLU A 186 25.89 11.84 -0.55
N ALA A 187 26.74 11.79 0.49
CA ALA A 187 26.82 12.83 1.52
C ALA A 187 27.66 14.08 1.17
N ASP A 188 28.45 14.03 0.09
CA ASP A 188 29.38 15.12 -0.32
C ASP A 188 28.77 16.07 -1.37
N ALA A 189 27.48 16.35 -1.26
CA ALA A 189 26.73 17.20 -2.19
C ALA A 189 26.70 18.68 -1.75
N ASP A 190 26.86 19.62 -2.68
CA ASP A 190 26.72 21.05 -2.41
C ASP A 190 25.24 21.45 -2.14
N GLU A 191 24.99 22.63 -1.57
CA GLU A 191 23.63 23.11 -1.20
C GLU A 191 22.59 22.99 -2.34
N VAL A 192 22.96 23.36 -3.58
CA VAL A 192 22.07 23.23 -4.76
C VAL A 192 21.74 21.78 -5.09
N GLN A 193 22.71 20.88 -4.91
CA GLN A 193 22.54 19.45 -5.15
C GLN A 193 21.64 18.84 -4.08
N GLN A 194 21.73 19.33 -2.84
CA GLN A 194 20.89 18.89 -1.73
C GLN A 194 19.41 19.31 -1.89
N GLU A 195 19.13 20.55 -2.34
CA GLU A 195 17.75 20.97 -2.67
C GLU A 195 17.17 20.11 -3.82
N SER A 196 17.99 19.82 -4.83
CA SER A 196 17.59 18.91 -5.92
C SER A 196 17.30 17.49 -5.42
N ALA A 197 18.04 17.01 -4.41
CA ALA A 197 17.84 15.69 -3.82
C ALA A 197 16.56 15.61 -2.99
N GLU A 198 16.19 16.67 -2.26
CA GLU A 198 14.90 16.75 -1.55
C GLU A 198 13.71 16.70 -2.52
N ALA A 199 13.79 17.43 -3.64
CA ALA A 199 12.77 17.39 -4.68
C ALA A 199 12.64 15.99 -5.30
N ALA A 200 13.77 15.36 -5.65
CA ALA A 200 13.79 13.99 -6.17
C ALA A 200 13.22 12.99 -5.17
N TYR A 201 13.52 13.13 -3.88
CA TYR A 201 12.95 12.30 -2.84
C TYR A 201 11.42 12.42 -2.78
N ALA A 202 10.88 13.64 -2.78
CA ALA A 202 9.44 13.87 -2.78
C ALA A 202 8.75 13.26 -4.01
N GLU A 203 9.37 13.38 -5.19
CA GLU A 203 8.88 12.74 -6.43
C GLU A 203 8.86 11.21 -6.31
N LEU A 204 9.89 10.59 -5.74
CA LEU A 204 9.93 9.15 -5.53
C LEU A 204 8.88 8.67 -4.52
N VAL A 205 8.63 9.42 -3.45
CA VAL A 205 7.55 9.12 -2.49
C VAL A 205 6.19 9.12 -3.19
N GLU A 206 5.93 10.10 -4.04
CA GLU A 206 4.69 10.18 -4.83
C GLU A 206 4.60 9.09 -5.89
N PHE A 207 5.72 8.76 -6.54
CA PHE A 207 5.81 7.63 -7.48
C PHE A 207 5.43 6.31 -6.79
N LEU A 208 6.01 6.02 -5.62
CA LEU A 208 5.66 4.83 -4.83
C LEU A 208 4.18 4.83 -4.44
N ARG A 209 3.66 5.95 -3.94
CA ARG A 209 2.25 6.07 -3.55
C ARG A 209 1.32 5.79 -4.72
N ALA A 210 1.58 6.38 -5.88
CA ALA A 210 0.81 6.14 -7.09
C ALA A 210 0.94 4.68 -7.59
N GLY A 211 2.16 4.13 -7.58
CA GLY A 211 2.46 2.76 -7.97
C GLY A 211 1.70 1.73 -7.12
N VAL A 212 1.58 1.95 -5.81
CA VAL A 212 0.75 1.10 -4.93
C VAL A 212 -0.72 1.16 -5.32
N LEU A 213 -1.27 2.35 -5.54
CA LEU A 213 -2.69 2.53 -5.86
C LEU A 213 -3.03 1.88 -7.21
N ILE A 214 -2.18 2.07 -8.22
CA ILE A 214 -2.31 1.40 -9.53
C ILE A 214 -2.20 -0.12 -9.37
N SER A 215 -1.21 -0.59 -8.61
CA SER A 215 -1.06 -2.03 -8.34
C SER A 215 -2.29 -2.61 -7.63
N PHE A 216 -2.87 -1.88 -6.68
CA PHE A 216 -4.09 -2.31 -5.99
C PHE A 216 -5.27 -2.48 -6.95
N GLU A 217 -5.42 -1.57 -7.92
CA GLU A 217 -6.45 -1.65 -8.96
C GLU A 217 -6.18 -2.80 -9.94
N GLU A 218 -4.98 -2.87 -10.51
CA GLU A 218 -4.60 -3.88 -11.50
C GLU A 218 -4.64 -5.32 -10.96
N LEU A 219 -4.29 -5.50 -9.69
CA LEU A 219 -4.26 -6.82 -9.05
C LEU A 219 -5.64 -7.25 -8.52
N GLU A 220 -6.73 -6.51 -8.74
CA GLU A 220 -8.07 -6.86 -8.26
C GLU A 220 -8.50 -8.28 -8.66
N ALA A 221 -8.29 -8.66 -9.92
CA ALA A 221 -8.67 -9.98 -10.43
C ALA A 221 -7.88 -11.11 -9.75
N LEU A 222 -6.58 -10.92 -9.53
CA LEU A 222 -5.72 -11.88 -8.82
C LEU A 222 -6.11 -11.97 -7.35
N ARG A 223 -6.34 -10.83 -6.70
CA ARG A 223 -6.79 -10.73 -5.30
C ARG A 223 -8.13 -11.42 -5.06
N ALA A 224 -9.07 -11.29 -5.99
CA ALA A 224 -10.35 -11.98 -5.96
C ALA A 224 -10.21 -13.51 -6.08
N ALA A 225 -9.20 -14.01 -6.79
CA ALA A 225 -8.95 -15.45 -6.93
C ALA A 225 -8.30 -16.08 -5.68
N VAL A 226 -7.54 -15.29 -4.90
CA VAL A 226 -6.89 -15.74 -3.65
C VAL A 226 -7.87 -15.72 -2.48
N THR A 227 -8.85 -14.82 -2.48
CA THR A 227 -9.84 -14.71 -1.41
C THR A 227 -10.94 -15.75 -1.62
N PRO A 228 -11.11 -16.78 -0.77
CA PRO A 228 -12.18 -17.75 -0.95
C PRO A 228 -13.54 -17.05 -0.87
N GLU A 229 -14.37 -17.21 -1.90
CA GLU A 229 -15.74 -16.70 -1.91
C GLU A 229 -16.49 -17.34 -0.73
N ARG A 230 -16.98 -16.51 0.20
CA ARG A 230 -17.82 -16.98 1.31
C ARG A 230 -19.07 -17.64 0.69
N PRO A 231 -19.40 -18.90 1.00
CA PRO A 231 -20.58 -19.55 0.44
C PRO A 231 -21.81 -18.69 0.70
N ALA A 232 -22.65 -18.51 -0.31
CA ALA A 232 -23.88 -17.73 -0.22
C ALA A 232 -24.71 -18.21 0.99
N PRO A 233 -25.34 -17.30 1.76
CA PRO A 233 -26.21 -17.70 2.85
C PRO A 233 -27.28 -18.66 2.30
N SER A 234 -27.44 -19.80 2.97
CA SER A 234 -28.52 -20.74 2.65
C SER A 234 -29.87 -20.02 2.81
N PRO A 235 -30.86 -20.30 1.92
CA PRO A 235 -32.15 -19.62 1.92
C PRO A 235 -32.92 -19.77 3.22
#